data_AF-A0AA89BYP4-F1
#
_entry.id   AF-A0AA89BYP4-F1
#
_cell.length_a   1.000
_cell.length_b   1.000
_cell.length_c   1.000
_cell.angle_alpha   90.00
_cell.angle_beta   90.00
_cell.angle_gamma   90.00
#
_symmetry.space_group_name_H-M   'P 1'
#
loop_
_entity.id
_entity.type
_entity.pdbx_description
1 polymer ?
#
loop_
_entity_poly.entity_id
_entity_poly.type
_entity_poly.pdbx_seq_one_letter_code
_entity_poly.pdbx_strand_id
1 'polypeptide(L)'
;MFILVISLTKYSSNIQNDVNKGFNDQSNLSTPYIPNTVHYVWCHNRTFRFEHFLSVLSTWKVLKPTEIIIHTIHNIGTDDTEIGWFDTLMSRVPVIKIQKIPQNVSECCGVPYGVYLLEKNGGIFVSENTLIIENIVPSVKENFTIGLTLYGENVSYLVATKGDMHLQEVAFLDMHSNLAQRVFENPVYCSKSNKTKIFNLVDQTICIEMKYLDPVVTVRSNTTLGAIVRNLLYDTTEQVLARSLLPGEIPKLVHFVWFDDKNLTFMMYLSIRSVLTVLNPDKVFIHSDSKLAGDYSEKIIKDPRVEFLHREIPEFIFGRKLDFIEHKTDVVKLNILLEYGGIYLDWNIVSVQSIDDIIATGYDAIMNIGNNTREINNGVVMAKPDSHFLKYCLKSYIHYKGDRWPISEMEIRNKLSALYPGTIHYQQNLQIICRNNSKECKSLQKFQNGNVTSYGDFDWQRDTYFINFNVSETVEYTNETTLQEGRDFVAEVGQYIMDIPYENETILV
;
A
#
# COMPACT_ATOMS: atom_id res chain seq x y z
N MET A 1 2.70 53.39 4.23
CA MET A 1 2.78 53.83 2.82
C MET A 1 1.98 52.83 2.00
N PHE A 2 0.99 53.35 1.27
CA PHE A 2 -0.21 52.71 0.70
C PHE A 2 -0.06 51.28 0.13
N ILE A 3 -0.91 50.37 0.62
CA ILE A 3 -1.28 49.12 -0.05
C ILE A 3 -2.26 49.48 -1.17
N LEU A 4 -1.90 49.12 -2.40
CA LEU A 4 -2.72 49.33 -3.59
C LEU A 4 -3.97 48.44 -3.51
N VAL A 5 -5.11 49.05 -3.18
CA VAL A 5 -6.45 48.47 -3.41
C VAL A 5 -6.68 48.49 -4.92
N ILE A 6 -6.34 47.40 -5.60
CA ILE A 6 -6.78 47.18 -6.99
C ILE A 6 -8.22 46.68 -6.93
N SER A 7 -9.12 47.47 -7.52
CA SER A 7 -10.57 47.31 -7.56
C SER A 7 -11.02 45.90 -7.96
N LEU A 8 -11.68 45.20 -7.03
CA LEU A 8 -12.34 43.88 -7.17
C LEU A 8 -13.42 43.82 -8.26
N THR A 9 -13.88 44.96 -8.79
CA THR A 9 -14.89 45.02 -9.86
C THR A 9 -14.35 44.71 -11.26
N LYS A 10 -13.02 44.83 -11.50
CA LYS A 10 -12.42 44.51 -12.81
C LYS A 10 -12.19 43.02 -13.04
N TYR A 11 -12.16 42.23 -11.96
CA TYR A 11 -12.01 40.77 -12.00
C TYR A 11 -13.30 40.07 -12.44
N SER A 12 -14.46 40.57 -11.98
CA SER A 12 -15.80 40.11 -12.37
C SER A 12 -16.05 40.21 -13.87
N SER A 13 -15.63 41.30 -14.52
CA SER A 13 -15.89 41.51 -15.95
C SER A 13 -15.01 40.68 -16.89
N ASN A 14 -13.81 40.27 -16.46
CA ASN A 14 -12.89 39.52 -17.33
C ASN A 14 -13.21 38.02 -17.34
N ILE A 15 -13.60 37.43 -16.22
CA ILE A 15 -14.03 36.01 -16.16
C ILE A 15 -15.31 35.80 -16.97
N GLN A 16 -16.29 36.71 -16.85
CA GLN A 16 -17.53 36.64 -17.61
C GLN A 16 -17.30 36.81 -19.13
N ASN A 17 -16.26 37.56 -19.53
CA ASN A 17 -15.90 37.76 -20.93
C ASN A 17 -15.01 36.65 -21.52
N ASP A 18 -14.14 36.01 -20.73
CA ASP A 18 -13.27 34.94 -21.21
C ASP A 18 -13.97 33.57 -21.23
N VAL A 19 -14.98 33.36 -20.38
CA VAL A 19 -15.87 32.17 -20.39
C VAL A 19 -16.85 32.20 -21.56
N ASN A 20 -17.37 33.39 -21.93
CA ASN A 20 -18.32 33.56 -23.04
C ASN A 20 -17.70 33.46 -24.44
N LYS A 21 -16.36 33.52 -24.57
CA LYS A 21 -15.68 33.48 -25.87
C LYS A 21 -15.36 32.06 -26.38
N GLY A 22 -15.62 31.02 -25.59
CA GLY A 22 -15.06 29.69 -25.84
C GLY A 22 -15.98 28.63 -26.45
N PHE A 23 -17.32 28.72 -26.37
CA PHE A 23 -18.17 27.57 -26.70
C PHE A 23 -19.52 27.94 -27.33
N ASN A 24 -19.78 27.38 -28.51
CA ASN A 24 -21.08 27.44 -29.18
C ASN A 24 -22.12 26.63 -28.40
N ASP A 25 -23.29 27.24 -28.20
CA ASP A 25 -24.47 26.72 -27.53
C ASP A 25 -25.04 25.45 -28.18
N GLN A 26 -25.29 24.43 -27.37
CA GLN A 26 -26.28 23.40 -27.65
C GLN A 26 -27.15 23.16 -26.40
N SER A 27 -28.36 23.75 -26.45
CA SER A 27 -29.62 23.37 -25.78
C SER A 27 -29.59 22.81 -24.35
N ASN A 28 -29.92 23.67 -23.37
CA ASN A 28 -30.35 23.28 -22.02
C ASN A 28 -31.74 22.63 -22.07
N LEU A 29 -31.82 21.33 -21.75
CA LEU A 29 -33.05 20.65 -21.41
C LEU A 29 -33.13 20.57 -19.87
N SER A 30 -33.94 21.42 -19.25
CA SER A 30 -34.15 21.42 -17.80
C SER A 30 -34.90 20.14 -17.39
N THR A 31 -34.24 19.31 -16.57
CA THR A 31 -34.83 18.07 -16.08
C THR A 31 -35.50 18.30 -14.72
N PRO A 32 -36.68 17.72 -14.43
CA PRO A 32 -37.38 17.93 -13.16
C PRO A 32 -36.69 17.28 -11.95
N TYR A 33 -35.65 16.48 -12.17
CA TYR A 33 -34.90 15.71 -11.17
C TYR A 33 -33.42 16.05 -11.25
N ILE A 34 -32.69 15.84 -10.15
CA ILE A 34 -31.22 15.98 -10.16
C ILE A 34 -30.65 14.87 -11.06
N PRO A 35 -29.85 15.21 -12.09
CA PRO A 35 -29.17 14.20 -12.89
C PRO A 35 -28.36 13.23 -12.01
N ASN A 36 -28.46 11.93 -12.24
CA ASN A 36 -27.68 10.93 -11.51
C ASN A 36 -26.24 10.78 -12.06
N THR A 37 -25.66 11.92 -12.45
CA THR A 37 -24.30 12.06 -12.96
C THR A 37 -23.45 12.63 -11.84
N VAL A 38 -22.33 11.96 -11.53
CA VAL A 38 -21.40 12.40 -10.49
C VAL A 38 -20.15 13.00 -11.11
N HIS A 39 -19.72 14.15 -10.59
CA HIS A 39 -18.53 14.88 -11.02
C HIS A 39 -17.46 14.88 -9.94
N TYR A 40 -16.25 14.49 -10.34
CA TYR A 40 -15.02 14.71 -9.60
C TYR A 40 -14.12 15.67 -10.39
N VAL A 41 -13.34 16.48 -9.69
CA VAL A 41 -12.40 17.42 -10.31
C VAL A 41 -11.00 17.11 -9.78
N TRP A 42 -10.12 16.61 -10.65
CA TRP A 42 -8.74 16.22 -10.38
C TRP A 42 -7.76 17.06 -11.22
N CYS A 43 -7.51 18.29 -10.81
CA CYS A 43 -6.74 19.26 -11.60
C CYS A 43 -5.30 19.48 -11.10
N HIS A 44 -4.93 18.95 -9.92
CA HIS A 44 -3.58 19.05 -9.40
C HIS A 44 -2.70 17.90 -9.91
N ASN A 45 -1.42 18.18 -10.16
CA ASN A 45 -0.44 17.15 -10.47
C ASN A 45 0.00 16.43 -9.18
N ARG A 46 -0.80 15.47 -8.73
CA ARG A 46 -0.57 14.71 -7.50
C ARG A 46 -0.95 13.24 -7.63
N THR A 47 -0.41 12.43 -6.73
CA THR A 47 -0.61 10.99 -6.68
C THR A 47 -2.06 10.60 -6.34
N PHE A 48 -2.61 9.62 -7.06
CA PHE A 48 -3.94 9.08 -6.78
C PHE A 48 -3.86 7.99 -5.71
N ARG A 49 -4.08 8.39 -4.45
CA ARG A 49 -4.00 7.52 -3.26
C ARG A 49 -5.26 6.71 -2.92
N PHE A 50 -5.13 5.85 -1.92
CA PHE A 50 -6.17 4.94 -1.43
C PHE A 50 -7.45 5.64 -0.98
N GLU A 51 -7.37 6.78 -0.30
CA GLU A 51 -8.56 7.54 0.11
C GLU A 51 -9.38 8.06 -1.09
N HIS A 52 -8.72 8.44 -2.19
CA HIS A 52 -9.42 8.88 -3.41
C HIS A 52 -10.07 7.68 -4.11
N PHE A 53 -9.41 6.51 -4.11
CA PHE A 53 -10.01 5.27 -4.57
C PHE A 53 -11.28 4.91 -3.79
N LEU A 54 -11.22 4.99 -2.45
CA LEU A 54 -12.38 4.74 -1.60
C LEU A 54 -13.51 5.76 -1.82
N SER A 55 -13.18 7.04 -2.02
CA SER A 55 -14.14 8.08 -2.35
C SER A 55 -14.96 7.72 -3.59
N VAL A 56 -14.29 7.48 -4.73
CA VAL A 56 -14.99 7.13 -5.98
C VAL A 56 -15.70 5.78 -5.89
N LEU A 57 -15.08 4.78 -5.25
CA LEU A 57 -15.69 3.46 -5.06
C LEU A 57 -16.97 3.54 -4.23
N SER A 58 -16.96 4.33 -3.16
CA SER A 58 -18.13 4.54 -2.29
C SER A 58 -19.26 5.23 -3.04
N THR A 59 -18.96 6.26 -3.83
CA THR A 59 -19.90 6.92 -4.73
C THR A 59 -20.57 5.91 -5.67
N TRP A 60 -19.78 5.05 -6.32
CA TRP A 60 -20.32 4.06 -7.24
C TRP A 60 -21.21 3.02 -6.54
N LYS A 61 -20.76 2.47 -5.41
CA LYS A 61 -21.51 1.44 -4.68
C LYS A 61 -22.77 1.98 -4.01
N VAL A 62 -22.70 3.19 -3.43
CA VAL A 62 -23.77 3.75 -2.58
C VAL A 62 -24.77 4.57 -3.40
N LEU A 63 -24.30 5.49 -4.26
CA LEU A 63 -25.19 6.35 -5.05
C LEU A 63 -25.69 5.67 -6.32
N LYS A 64 -24.94 4.70 -6.86
CA LYS A 64 -25.24 3.99 -8.12
C LYS A 64 -25.50 4.99 -9.28
N PRO A 65 -24.55 5.87 -9.59
CA PRO A 65 -24.71 6.87 -10.64
C PRO A 65 -24.79 6.24 -12.03
N THR A 66 -25.44 6.92 -12.96
CA THR A 66 -25.45 6.53 -14.38
C THR A 66 -24.08 6.70 -15.00
N GLU A 67 -23.34 7.72 -14.57
CA GLU A 67 -21.95 7.95 -14.97
C GLU A 67 -21.18 8.72 -13.89
N ILE A 68 -19.87 8.49 -13.85
CA ILE A 68 -18.93 9.26 -13.02
C ILE A 68 -17.96 9.95 -13.97
N ILE A 69 -17.91 11.28 -13.96
CA ILE A 69 -17.01 12.05 -14.81
C ILE A 69 -15.90 12.64 -13.95
N ILE A 70 -14.67 12.23 -14.21
CA ILE A 70 -13.47 12.78 -13.58
C ILE A 70 -12.86 13.81 -14.53
N HIS A 71 -13.00 15.08 -14.16
CA HIS A 71 -12.47 16.22 -14.90
C HIS A 71 -11.03 16.48 -14.50
N THR A 72 -10.11 16.55 -15.46
CA THR A 72 -8.68 16.64 -15.15
C THR A 72 -7.88 17.53 -16.10
N ILE A 73 -6.82 18.15 -15.59
CA ILE A 73 -5.82 18.85 -16.40
C ILE A 73 -4.70 17.87 -16.78
N HIS A 74 -4.18 17.17 -15.77
CA HIS A 74 -3.07 16.24 -15.91
C HIS A 74 -3.55 14.83 -16.28
N ASN A 75 -2.62 13.90 -16.51
CA ASN A 75 -2.99 12.49 -16.59
C ASN A 75 -3.08 11.95 -15.16
N ILE A 76 -4.20 11.30 -14.83
CA ILE A 76 -4.42 10.71 -13.51
C ILE A 76 -3.75 9.34 -13.49
N GLY A 77 -3.16 8.97 -12.36
CA GLY A 77 -2.50 7.67 -12.23
C GLY A 77 -1.10 7.64 -12.84
N THR A 78 -0.50 8.80 -13.16
CA THR A 78 0.96 8.90 -13.31
C THR A 78 1.66 8.83 -11.95
N ASP A 79 1.15 7.97 -11.07
CA ASP A 79 1.90 7.63 -9.87
C ASP A 79 3.18 6.97 -10.33
N ASP A 80 4.23 7.21 -9.57
CA ASP A 80 5.51 6.54 -9.71
C ASP A 80 5.46 5.02 -9.43
N THR A 81 4.24 4.56 -9.19
CA THR A 81 3.63 3.25 -9.00
C THR A 81 3.72 2.27 -10.16
N GLU A 82 4.05 0.99 -10.00
CA GLU A 82 3.77 -0.01 -11.06
C GLU A 82 2.27 -0.33 -11.16
N ILE A 83 1.52 -0.28 -10.05
CA ILE A 83 0.05 -0.39 -10.06
C ILE A 83 -0.57 0.72 -9.20
N GLY A 84 -1.03 1.80 -9.84
CA GLY A 84 -1.69 2.92 -9.16
C GLY A 84 -3.08 2.54 -8.65
N TRP A 85 -3.56 3.17 -7.57
CA TRP A 85 -4.94 2.97 -7.11
C TRP A 85 -5.97 3.41 -8.17
N PHE A 86 -5.58 4.33 -9.05
CA PHE A 86 -6.38 4.76 -10.18
C PHE A 86 -6.59 3.64 -11.23
N ASP A 87 -5.55 2.89 -11.60
CA ASP A 87 -5.69 1.75 -12.53
C ASP A 87 -6.63 0.68 -11.95
N THR A 88 -6.52 0.45 -10.64
CA THR A 88 -7.42 -0.45 -9.90
C THR A 88 -8.85 0.08 -9.87
N LEU A 89 -9.05 1.40 -9.79
CA LEU A 89 -10.37 2.01 -9.88
C LEU A 89 -10.98 1.80 -11.26
N MET A 90 -10.24 2.11 -12.33
CA MET A 90 -10.70 2.03 -13.72
C MET A 90 -11.08 0.60 -14.12
N SER A 91 -10.38 -0.41 -13.59
CA SER A 91 -10.72 -1.83 -13.81
C SER A 91 -11.95 -2.33 -13.04
N ARG A 92 -12.38 -1.62 -11.98
CA ARG A 92 -13.50 -2.00 -11.12
C ARG A 92 -14.78 -1.23 -11.39
N VAL A 93 -14.68 0.01 -11.87
CA VAL A 93 -15.81 0.93 -12.01
C VAL A 93 -16.02 1.29 -13.48
N PRO A 94 -16.91 0.59 -14.20
CA PRO A 94 -17.05 0.73 -15.65
C PRO A 94 -17.74 2.03 -16.09
N VAL A 95 -18.37 2.76 -15.16
CA VAL A 95 -19.12 3.98 -15.44
C VAL A 95 -18.26 5.25 -15.40
N ILE A 96 -16.94 5.12 -15.19
CA ILE A 96 -16.02 6.27 -15.15
C ILE A 96 -15.70 6.75 -16.55
N LYS A 97 -15.79 8.06 -16.76
CA LYS A 97 -15.31 8.79 -17.93
C LYS A 97 -14.29 9.83 -17.51
N ILE A 98 -13.24 9.99 -18.30
CA ILE A 98 -12.22 11.02 -18.10
C ILE A 98 -12.47 12.16 -19.07
N GLN A 99 -12.56 13.38 -18.55
CA GLN A 99 -12.78 14.59 -19.34
C GLN A 99 -11.66 15.60 -19.07
N LYS A 100 -11.07 16.17 -20.13
CA LYS A 100 -10.04 17.20 -19.97
C LYS A 100 -10.68 18.56 -19.65
N ILE A 101 -10.14 19.24 -18.66
CA ILE A 101 -10.51 20.63 -18.34
C ILE A 101 -9.83 21.55 -19.37
N PRO A 102 -10.58 22.43 -20.05
CA PRO A 102 -10.01 23.39 -20.99
C PRO A 102 -8.96 24.29 -20.33
N GLN A 103 -7.83 24.54 -21.02
CA GLN A 103 -6.69 25.30 -20.47
C GLN A 103 -7.05 26.74 -20.06
N ASN A 104 -8.03 27.35 -20.72
CA ASN A 104 -8.54 28.69 -20.45
C ASN A 104 -9.37 28.80 -19.15
N VAL A 105 -9.70 27.69 -18.49
CA VAL A 105 -10.47 27.65 -17.23
C VAL A 105 -9.60 27.13 -16.06
N SER A 106 -8.28 27.01 -16.27
CA SER A 106 -7.34 26.38 -15.33
C SER A 106 -7.26 27.06 -13.95
N GLU A 107 -7.60 28.35 -13.85
CA GLU A 107 -7.62 29.10 -12.58
C GLU A 107 -8.78 28.69 -11.64
N CYS A 108 -9.77 27.93 -12.11
CA CYS A 108 -10.97 27.52 -11.33
C CYS A 108 -10.88 26.08 -10.74
N CYS A 109 -9.69 25.53 -10.53
CA CYS A 109 -9.48 24.14 -10.10
C CYS A 109 -10.20 23.75 -8.78
N GLY A 110 -10.78 22.54 -8.74
CA GLY A 110 -11.40 21.94 -7.56
C GLY A 110 -12.90 22.28 -7.43
N VAL A 111 -13.29 22.76 -6.25
CA VAL A 111 -14.68 23.11 -5.92
C VAL A 111 -15.25 24.19 -6.86
N PRO A 112 -14.54 25.28 -7.22
CA PRO A 112 -15.09 26.29 -8.12
C PRO A 112 -15.50 25.72 -9.50
N TYR A 113 -14.66 24.86 -10.10
CA TYR A 113 -15.01 24.17 -11.35
C TYR A 113 -16.16 23.17 -11.15
N GLY A 114 -16.18 22.47 -10.01
CA GLY A 114 -17.28 21.58 -9.64
C GLY A 114 -18.63 22.31 -9.61
N VAL A 115 -18.67 23.50 -9.01
CA VAL A 115 -19.88 24.34 -8.96
C VAL A 115 -20.27 24.84 -10.35
N TYR A 116 -19.30 25.27 -11.17
CA TYR A 116 -19.55 25.66 -12.56
C TYR A 116 -20.19 24.53 -13.38
N LEU A 117 -19.69 23.30 -13.25
CA LEU A 117 -20.25 22.13 -13.92
C LEU A 117 -21.69 21.87 -13.51
N LEU A 118 -21.97 22.00 -12.21
CA LEU A 118 -23.29 21.80 -11.63
C LEU A 118 -24.30 22.85 -12.06
N GLU A 119 -23.91 24.12 -12.19
CA GLU A 119 -24.76 25.18 -12.72
C GLU A 119 -25.18 24.88 -14.16
N LYS A 120 -24.23 24.43 -14.99
CA LYS A 120 -24.46 24.18 -16.41
C LYS A 120 -25.22 22.89 -16.69
N ASN A 121 -24.85 21.80 -16.02
CA ASN A 121 -25.30 20.46 -16.39
C ASN A 121 -26.20 19.81 -15.33
N GLY A 122 -26.32 20.39 -14.15
CA GLY A 122 -26.86 19.70 -12.98
C GLY A 122 -25.96 18.54 -12.54
N GLY A 123 -26.45 17.73 -11.61
CA GLY A 123 -25.78 16.51 -11.16
C GLY A 123 -25.33 16.57 -9.71
N ILE A 124 -24.32 15.76 -9.38
CA ILE A 124 -23.76 15.62 -8.04
C ILE A 124 -22.25 15.87 -8.11
N PHE A 125 -21.74 16.85 -7.39
CA PHE A 125 -20.30 17.07 -7.22
C PHE A 125 -19.82 16.45 -5.90
N VAL A 126 -18.72 15.71 -5.95
CA VAL A 126 -18.11 15.08 -4.77
C VAL A 126 -16.65 15.49 -4.65
N SER A 127 -16.26 15.97 -3.47
CA SER A 127 -14.86 16.29 -3.19
C SER A 127 -14.01 15.02 -3.08
N GLU A 128 -12.78 15.10 -3.56
CA GLU A 128 -11.89 13.95 -3.80
C GLU A 128 -11.67 13.04 -2.57
N ASN A 129 -11.74 13.60 -1.35
CA ASN A 129 -11.51 12.89 -0.08
C ASN A 129 -12.79 12.52 0.68
N THR A 130 -13.95 12.51 0.02
CA THR A 130 -15.25 12.27 0.65
C THR A 130 -15.67 10.81 0.48
N LEU A 131 -15.81 10.08 1.58
CA LEU A 131 -16.40 8.75 1.60
C LEU A 131 -17.91 8.85 1.78
N ILE A 132 -18.68 8.29 0.86
CA ILE A 132 -20.14 8.26 0.95
C ILE A 132 -20.56 6.97 1.65
N ILE A 133 -21.34 7.07 2.73
CA ILE A 133 -21.71 5.90 3.54
C ILE A 133 -23.22 5.64 3.57
N GLU A 134 -24.03 6.65 3.24
CA GLU A 134 -25.48 6.53 3.12
C GLU A 134 -25.94 7.05 1.76
N ASN A 135 -26.96 6.41 1.19
CA ASN A 135 -27.52 6.86 -0.08
C ASN A 135 -28.36 8.11 0.15
N ILE A 136 -27.90 9.24 -0.39
CA ILE A 136 -28.62 10.51 -0.30
C ILE A 136 -29.76 10.63 -1.33
N VAL A 137 -29.78 9.81 -2.39
CA VAL A 137 -30.76 9.90 -3.50
C VAL A 137 -32.23 9.85 -3.04
N PRO A 138 -32.65 9.03 -2.05
CA PRO A 138 -34.01 9.06 -1.53
C PRO A 138 -34.40 10.40 -0.86
N SER A 139 -33.42 11.12 -0.32
CA SER A 139 -33.56 12.42 0.35
C SER A 139 -33.45 13.61 -0.61
N VAL A 140 -33.06 13.39 -1.88
CA VAL A 140 -32.92 14.39 -2.96
C VAL A 140 -34.29 14.84 -3.53
N LYS A 141 -35.37 14.71 -2.75
CA LYS A 141 -36.72 15.16 -3.17
C LYS A 141 -36.88 16.68 -3.11
N GLU A 142 -36.02 17.39 -2.40
CA GLU A 142 -35.99 18.86 -2.36
C GLU A 142 -34.82 19.37 -3.21
N ASN A 143 -34.94 20.58 -3.76
CA ASN A 143 -34.16 21.09 -4.91
C ASN A 143 -32.63 21.16 -4.72
N PHE A 144 -32.10 20.73 -3.58
CA PHE A 144 -30.70 20.90 -3.25
C PHE A 144 -30.33 20.14 -1.97
N THR A 145 -29.14 19.54 -1.90
CA THR A 145 -28.57 19.03 -0.64
C THR A 145 -27.07 19.25 -0.66
N ILE A 146 -26.52 19.83 0.41
CA ILE A 146 -25.07 19.86 0.63
C ILE A 146 -24.67 19.11 1.88
N GLY A 147 -23.71 18.20 1.71
CA GLY A 147 -22.82 17.70 2.75
C GLY A 147 -21.58 18.59 2.91
N LEU A 148 -21.38 19.22 4.07
CA LEU A 148 -20.22 20.08 4.39
C LEU A 148 -19.40 19.51 5.53
N THR A 149 -18.09 19.76 5.52
CA THR A 149 -17.26 19.54 6.70
C THR A 149 -16.76 20.87 7.23
N LEU A 150 -17.23 21.28 8.41
CA LEU A 150 -16.71 22.48 9.08
C LEU A 150 -15.44 22.13 9.89
N TYR A 151 -14.58 23.12 10.12
CA TYR A 151 -13.31 23.13 10.87
C TYR A 151 -12.02 22.84 10.08
N GLY A 152 -11.31 23.93 9.75
CA GLY A 152 -9.95 23.96 9.19
C GLY A 152 -9.87 24.58 7.79
N GLU A 153 -8.65 24.70 7.25
CA GLU A 153 -8.36 25.32 5.94
C GLU A 153 -8.86 24.52 4.71
N ASN A 154 -9.40 23.30 4.90
CA ASN A 154 -9.92 22.46 3.82
C ASN A 154 -11.34 21.97 4.17
N VAL A 155 -12.32 22.35 3.35
CA VAL A 155 -13.72 21.92 3.45
C VAL A 155 -13.99 20.92 2.33
N SER A 156 -14.47 19.72 2.68
CA SER A 156 -15.00 18.75 1.71
C SER A 156 -16.48 19.02 1.44
N TYR A 157 -16.86 19.00 0.16
CA TYR A 157 -18.20 19.30 -0.35
C TYR A 157 -18.81 18.10 -1.08
N LEU A 158 -20.08 17.83 -0.79
CA LEU A 158 -20.98 16.98 -1.57
C LEU A 158 -22.17 17.86 -1.97
N VAL A 159 -22.34 18.18 -3.25
CA VAL A 159 -23.36 19.14 -3.73
C VAL A 159 -24.22 18.47 -4.79
N ALA A 160 -25.55 18.57 -4.70
CA ALA A 160 -26.47 18.03 -5.69
C ALA A 160 -27.44 19.12 -6.21
N THR A 161 -27.63 19.25 -7.52
CA THR A 161 -28.52 20.25 -8.15
C THR A 161 -29.14 19.80 -9.48
N LYS A 162 -30.29 20.37 -9.85
CA LYS A 162 -30.96 20.12 -11.15
C LYS A 162 -30.34 20.87 -12.34
N GLY A 163 -29.46 21.85 -12.11
CA GLY A 163 -28.94 22.79 -13.13
C GLY A 163 -29.72 24.11 -13.18
N ASP A 164 -29.27 25.07 -13.99
CA ASP A 164 -29.92 26.38 -14.21
C ASP A 164 -30.14 27.22 -12.92
N MET A 165 -29.29 27.05 -11.91
CA MET A 165 -29.24 27.91 -10.73
C MET A 165 -27.98 28.76 -10.75
N HIS A 166 -28.08 30.05 -10.43
CA HIS A 166 -26.94 30.98 -10.29
C HIS A 166 -26.05 30.63 -9.08
N LEU A 167 -25.40 29.46 -9.13
CA LEU A 167 -24.50 28.97 -8.09
C LEU A 167 -23.16 29.72 -8.08
N GLN A 168 -22.81 30.42 -9.17
CA GLN A 168 -21.64 31.28 -9.23
C GLN A 168 -21.69 32.43 -8.20
N GLU A 169 -22.85 33.07 -7.98
CA GLU A 169 -22.97 34.10 -6.93
C GLU A 169 -22.72 33.55 -5.51
N VAL A 170 -22.86 32.23 -5.34
CA VAL A 170 -22.69 31.48 -4.09
C VAL A 170 -21.25 30.97 -3.89
N ALA A 171 -20.59 30.50 -4.95
CA ALA A 171 -19.24 29.93 -4.87
C ALA A 171 -18.12 30.99 -4.73
N PHE A 172 -18.38 32.22 -5.16
CA PHE A 172 -17.45 33.34 -4.95
C PHE A 172 -17.55 33.97 -3.56
N LEU A 173 -18.57 33.61 -2.77
CA LEU A 173 -18.73 34.04 -1.39
C LEU A 173 -17.89 33.16 -0.47
N ASP A 174 -16.63 33.57 -0.33
CA ASP A 174 -15.76 33.32 0.82
C ASP A 174 -15.20 31.90 1.00
N MET A 175 -14.00 31.70 0.44
CA MET A 175 -13.09 30.59 0.76
C MET A 175 -12.63 30.58 2.24
N HIS A 176 -13.05 31.57 3.03
CA HIS A 176 -12.72 31.75 4.44
C HIS A 176 -13.92 31.86 5.40
N SER A 177 -15.17 31.90 4.92
CA SER A 177 -16.34 31.96 5.81
C SER A 177 -17.43 30.98 5.37
N ASN A 178 -18.10 30.40 6.37
CA ASN A 178 -19.13 29.35 6.26
C ASN A 178 -20.07 29.48 5.06
N LEU A 179 -19.66 29.01 3.88
CA LEU A 179 -20.51 28.79 2.68
C LEU A 179 -21.78 28.03 3.06
N ALA A 180 -21.65 27.14 4.06
CA ALA A 180 -22.70 26.37 4.73
C ALA A 180 -23.89 27.17 5.24
N GLN A 181 -23.60 28.28 5.93
CA GLN A 181 -24.51 28.82 6.92
C GLN A 181 -25.34 29.99 6.37
N ARG A 182 -24.93 30.55 5.23
CA ARG A 182 -25.59 31.70 4.60
C ARG A 182 -26.45 31.34 3.39
N VAL A 183 -26.18 30.22 2.75
CA VAL A 183 -26.77 29.92 1.44
C VAL A 183 -27.78 28.77 1.50
N PHE A 184 -27.67 27.87 2.47
CA PHE A 184 -28.42 26.62 2.45
C PHE A 184 -29.26 26.44 3.69
N GLU A 185 -30.55 26.20 3.49
CA GLU A 185 -31.47 25.78 4.52
C GLU A 185 -31.17 24.30 4.84
N ASN A 186 -30.65 24.00 6.04
CA ASN A 186 -30.33 22.66 6.54
C ASN A 186 -29.17 21.90 5.84
N PRO A 187 -27.91 22.39 5.93
CA PRO A 187 -26.75 21.62 5.46
C PRO A 187 -26.60 20.32 6.25
N VAL A 188 -26.28 19.23 5.55
CA VAL A 188 -25.85 17.97 6.16
C VAL A 188 -24.35 18.05 6.42
N TYR A 189 -23.85 17.46 7.51
CA TYR A 189 -22.42 17.51 7.83
C TYR A 189 -21.74 16.14 7.69
N CYS A 190 -20.56 16.10 7.07
CA CYS A 190 -19.74 14.89 7.05
C CYS A 190 -19.00 14.74 8.39
N SER A 191 -18.88 13.50 8.87
CA SER A 191 -17.98 13.19 9.99
C SER A 191 -16.52 13.28 9.54
N LYS A 192 -15.59 13.65 10.43
CA LYS A 192 -14.16 13.78 10.09
C LYS A 192 -13.34 12.61 10.63
N SER A 193 -12.48 12.02 9.79
CA SER A 193 -11.48 11.05 10.21
C SER A 193 -10.08 11.68 10.21
N ASN A 194 -9.31 11.45 11.28
CA ASN A 194 -7.86 11.63 11.25
C ASN A 194 -7.18 10.26 11.27
N LYS A 195 -6.55 9.88 10.15
CA LYS A 195 -5.94 8.55 9.93
C LYS A 195 -6.95 7.41 10.08
N THR A 196 -7.15 6.85 11.27
CA THR A 196 -7.99 5.67 11.53
C THR A 196 -9.04 5.87 12.62
N LYS A 197 -9.09 7.05 13.25
CA LYS A 197 -9.83 7.27 14.51
C LYS A 197 -11.26 7.76 14.27
N ILE A 198 -12.10 6.94 13.64
CA ILE A 198 -13.56 7.04 13.81
C ILE A 198 -14.02 5.77 14.51
N PHE A 199 -14.24 5.89 15.82
CA PHE A 199 -14.74 4.78 16.63
C PHE A 199 -16.26 4.72 16.59
N ASN A 200 -16.94 5.86 16.63
CA ASN A 200 -18.40 5.95 16.57
C ASN A 200 -18.81 7.01 15.54
N LEU A 201 -19.87 6.72 14.79
CA LEU A 201 -20.57 7.71 13.97
C LEU A 201 -21.73 8.29 14.77
N VAL A 202 -22.06 9.55 14.50
CA VAL A 202 -23.31 10.14 14.99
C VAL A 202 -24.45 9.63 14.09
N ASP A 203 -25.63 9.38 14.67
CA ASP A 203 -26.84 9.02 13.90
C ASP A 203 -27.05 10.04 12.77
N GLN A 204 -27.44 9.57 11.56
CA GLN A 204 -27.64 10.36 10.34
C GLN A 204 -26.36 10.86 9.63
N THR A 205 -25.19 10.26 9.90
CA THR A 205 -23.98 10.57 9.12
C THR A 205 -24.07 10.02 7.69
N ILE A 206 -24.08 10.90 6.69
CA ILE A 206 -24.15 10.50 5.28
C ILE A 206 -22.77 10.33 4.60
N CYS A 207 -21.73 10.98 5.14
CA CYS A 207 -20.40 11.02 4.54
C CYS A 207 -19.29 11.17 5.59
N ILE A 208 -18.07 10.78 5.21
CA ILE A 208 -16.86 10.92 6.02
C ILE A 208 -15.78 11.64 5.21
N GLU A 209 -15.21 12.72 5.77
CA GLU A 209 -13.98 13.33 5.25
C GLU A 209 -12.77 12.50 5.70
N MET A 210 -12.01 11.99 4.72
CA MET A 210 -10.81 11.20 4.94
C MET A 210 -9.54 12.03 4.80
N LYS A 211 -8.53 11.77 5.63
CA LYS A 211 -7.20 12.37 5.50
C LYS A 211 -6.12 11.32 5.69
N TYR A 212 -5.40 11.02 4.61
CA TYR A 212 -4.28 10.07 4.54
C TYR A 212 -4.59 8.71 5.17
N LEU A 213 -5.05 7.75 4.35
CA LEU A 213 -5.37 6.40 4.80
C LEU A 213 -4.27 5.41 4.42
N ASP A 214 -3.79 4.67 5.41
CA ASP A 214 -2.94 3.51 5.23
C ASP A 214 -3.82 2.31 4.85
N PRO A 215 -3.67 1.69 3.68
CA PRO A 215 -4.58 0.63 3.23
C PRO A 215 -4.59 -0.56 4.17
N VAL A 216 -3.40 -1.03 4.55
CA VAL A 216 -3.18 -2.25 5.35
C VAL A 216 -3.74 -2.07 6.76
N VAL A 217 -3.45 -0.92 7.39
CA VAL A 217 -3.94 -0.61 8.74
C VAL A 217 -5.44 -0.37 8.73
N THR A 218 -5.95 0.37 7.73
CA THR A 218 -7.38 0.73 7.68
C THR A 218 -8.25 -0.52 7.57
N VAL A 219 -7.95 -1.43 6.62
CA VAL A 219 -8.77 -2.64 6.41
C VAL A 219 -8.73 -3.60 7.60
N ARG A 220 -7.62 -3.63 8.36
CA ARG A 220 -7.45 -4.51 9.52
C ARG A 220 -7.93 -3.90 10.83
N SER A 221 -8.14 -2.58 10.90
CA SER A 221 -8.55 -1.92 12.13
C SER A 221 -9.95 -2.33 12.59
N ASN A 222 -10.17 -2.47 13.90
CA ASN A 222 -11.49 -2.75 14.47
C ASN A 222 -12.33 -1.47 14.70
N THR A 223 -12.13 -0.44 13.88
CA THR A 223 -12.86 0.83 13.99
C THR A 223 -14.09 0.83 13.09
N THR A 224 -15.01 1.77 13.31
CA THR A 224 -16.18 1.94 12.43
C THR A 224 -15.76 2.27 11.00
N LEU A 225 -14.73 3.10 10.82
CA LEU A 225 -14.14 3.34 9.49
C LEU A 225 -13.60 2.05 8.86
N GLY A 226 -12.91 1.21 9.64
CA GLY A 226 -12.45 -0.10 9.18
C GLY A 226 -13.59 -0.99 8.69
N ALA A 227 -14.70 -1.06 9.44
CA ALA A 227 -15.89 -1.82 9.07
C ALA A 227 -16.53 -1.31 7.76
N ILE A 228 -16.64 0.01 7.61
CA ILE A 228 -17.17 0.65 6.38
C ILE A 228 -16.28 0.33 5.18
N VAL A 229 -14.96 0.48 5.33
CA VAL A 229 -14.00 0.20 4.26
C VAL A 229 -14.01 -1.28 3.89
N ARG A 230 -14.09 -2.20 4.86
CA ARG A 230 -14.23 -3.63 4.56
C ARG A 230 -15.53 -3.94 3.83
N ASN A 231 -16.64 -3.29 4.20
CA ASN A 231 -17.90 -3.48 3.49
C ASN A 231 -17.80 -2.99 2.04
N LEU A 232 -17.14 -1.85 1.81
CA LEU A 232 -16.89 -1.32 0.47
C LEU A 232 -16.00 -2.23 -0.37
N LEU A 233 -14.97 -2.85 0.21
CA LEU A 233 -13.98 -3.65 -0.54
C LEU A 233 -14.37 -5.12 -0.69
N TYR A 234 -15.03 -5.70 0.31
CA TYR A 234 -15.21 -7.14 0.47
C TYR A 234 -16.66 -7.54 0.80
N ASP A 235 -17.59 -6.58 0.88
CA ASP A 235 -19.00 -6.80 1.23
C ASP A 235 -19.18 -7.48 2.61
N THR A 236 -18.31 -7.14 3.58
CA THR A 236 -18.42 -7.55 4.98
C THR A 236 -17.92 -6.46 5.94
N THR A 237 -18.55 -6.33 7.11
CA THR A 237 -18.10 -5.43 8.19
C THR A 237 -17.05 -6.09 9.10
N GLU A 238 -17.00 -7.42 9.13
CA GLU A 238 -16.14 -8.21 9.99
C GLU A 238 -14.68 -8.17 9.55
N GLN A 239 -13.74 -8.33 10.49
CA GLN A 239 -12.32 -8.45 10.15
C GLN A 239 -12.08 -9.69 9.28
N VAL A 240 -11.42 -9.49 8.14
CA VAL A 240 -11.04 -10.58 7.24
C VAL A 240 -9.67 -11.09 7.66
N LEU A 241 -9.65 -12.23 8.32
CA LEU A 241 -8.42 -12.93 8.73
C LEU A 241 -7.91 -13.83 7.60
N ALA A 242 -6.60 -14.10 7.62
CA ALA A 242 -5.97 -15.07 6.74
C ALA A 242 -6.63 -16.45 6.92
N ARG A 243 -6.83 -17.16 5.82
CA ARG A 243 -7.45 -18.49 5.81
C ARG A 243 -6.47 -19.51 5.24
N SER A 244 -6.59 -20.75 5.71
CA SER A 244 -6.03 -21.92 5.03
C SER A 244 -6.95 -22.27 3.87
N LEU A 245 -6.61 -21.86 2.65
CA LEU A 245 -7.38 -22.19 1.44
C LEU A 245 -6.77 -23.40 0.72
N LEU A 246 -5.49 -23.68 0.97
CA LEU A 246 -4.76 -24.81 0.40
C LEU A 246 -4.53 -25.89 1.46
N PRO A 247 -4.48 -27.18 1.08
CA PRO A 247 -4.25 -28.26 2.03
C PRO A 247 -2.83 -28.26 2.61
N GLY A 248 -2.66 -28.88 3.77
CA GLY A 248 -1.35 -29.11 4.39
C GLY A 248 -0.75 -27.88 5.11
N GLU A 249 0.51 -28.03 5.48
CA GLU A 249 1.35 -27.02 6.13
C GLU A 249 2.35 -26.44 5.12
N ILE A 250 3.04 -25.36 5.50
CA ILE A 250 4.14 -24.84 4.69
C ILE A 250 5.30 -25.84 4.76
N PRO A 251 5.82 -26.37 3.62
CA PRO A 251 6.94 -27.29 3.63
C PRO A 251 8.18 -26.69 4.31
N LYS A 252 8.96 -27.47 5.04
CA LYS A 252 10.20 -27.00 5.67
C LYS A 252 11.39 -27.08 4.71
N LEU A 253 11.19 -26.53 3.51
CA LEU A 253 12.17 -26.40 2.43
C LEU A 253 12.66 -24.96 2.43
N VAL A 254 13.96 -24.74 2.58
CA VAL A 254 14.54 -23.39 2.60
C VAL A 254 15.17 -23.06 1.26
N HIS A 255 14.93 -21.86 0.75
CA HIS A 255 15.40 -21.40 -0.56
C HIS A 255 16.19 -20.10 -0.42
N PHE A 256 17.39 -20.10 -0.99
CA PHE A 256 18.20 -18.90 -1.20
C PHE A 256 18.35 -18.66 -2.71
N VAL A 257 18.43 -17.39 -3.10
CA VAL A 257 18.81 -16.98 -4.46
C VAL A 257 20.10 -16.18 -4.38
N TRP A 258 21.09 -16.58 -5.17
CA TRP A 258 22.43 -15.99 -5.18
C TRP A 258 22.91 -15.87 -6.62
N PHE A 259 22.78 -14.67 -7.18
CA PHE A 259 23.17 -14.37 -8.55
C PHE A 259 24.41 -13.47 -8.62
N ASP A 260 25.05 -13.46 -9.78
CA ASP A 260 26.19 -12.61 -10.19
C ASP A 260 27.52 -12.86 -9.44
N ASP A 261 27.49 -13.44 -8.24
CA ASP A 261 28.69 -13.82 -7.49
C ASP A 261 28.82 -15.34 -7.36
N LYS A 262 30.04 -15.83 -7.54
CA LYS A 262 30.35 -17.26 -7.37
C LYS A 262 30.82 -17.56 -5.96
N ASN A 263 31.43 -16.58 -5.29
CA ASN A 263 32.06 -16.77 -4.00
C ASN A 263 31.03 -16.58 -2.89
N LEU A 264 30.83 -17.64 -2.11
CA LEU A 264 29.93 -17.58 -0.98
C LEU A 264 30.58 -16.74 0.14
N THR A 265 29.94 -15.64 0.52
CA THR A 265 30.44 -14.73 1.56
C THR A 265 30.29 -15.33 2.96
N PHE A 266 31.07 -14.84 3.94
CA PHE A 266 30.93 -15.29 5.32
C PHE A 266 29.54 -14.97 5.90
N MET A 267 28.92 -13.85 5.51
CA MET A 267 27.55 -13.53 5.89
C MET A 267 26.55 -14.57 5.36
N MET A 268 26.64 -14.94 4.08
CA MET A 268 25.79 -16.00 3.52
C MET A 268 26.06 -17.36 4.17
N TYR A 269 27.32 -17.65 4.51
CA TYR A 269 27.68 -18.84 5.28
C TYR A 269 26.97 -18.89 6.64
N LEU A 270 27.05 -17.79 7.38
CA LEU A 270 26.41 -17.68 8.70
C LEU A 270 24.89 -17.79 8.60
N SER A 271 24.28 -17.21 7.55
CA SER A 271 22.86 -17.36 7.23
C SER A 271 22.48 -18.84 7.03
N ILE A 272 23.19 -19.55 6.14
CA ILE A 272 22.91 -20.97 5.86
C ILE A 272 23.19 -21.84 7.09
N ARG A 273 24.29 -21.59 7.82
CA ARG A 273 24.60 -22.29 9.07
C ARG A 273 23.44 -22.14 10.05
N SER A 274 22.96 -20.91 10.27
CA SER A 274 21.84 -20.66 11.18
C SER A 274 20.58 -21.42 10.76
N VAL A 275 20.31 -21.54 9.46
CA VAL A 275 19.21 -22.36 8.95
C VAL A 275 19.42 -23.83 9.31
N LEU A 276 20.62 -24.38 9.03
CA LEU A 276 20.91 -25.80 9.23
C LEU A 276 20.91 -26.21 10.71
N THR A 277 21.31 -25.30 11.61
CA THR A 277 21.43 -25.58 13.05
C THR A 277 20.20 -25.17 13.86
N VAL A 278 19.58 -24.03 13.54
CA VAL A 278 18.43 -23.49 14.28
C VAL A 278 17.10 -23.94 13.67
N LEU A 279 16.92 -23.75 12.36
CA LEU A 279 15.68 -24.17 11.72
C LEU A 279 15.63 -25.68 11.54
N ASN A 280 16.76 -26.31 11.23
CA ASN A 280 16.83 -27.75 10.91
C ASN A 280 15.79 -28.17 9.85
N PRO A 281 15.91 -27.67 8.60
CA PRO A 281 14.97 -27.98 7.53
C PRO A 281 15.23 -29.36 6.90
N ASP A 282 14.27 -29.83 6.10
CA ASP A 282 14.42 -31.05 5.31
C ASP A 282 15.49 -30.88 4.21
N LYS A 283 15.45 -29.72 3.55
CA LYS A 283 16.39 -29.33 2.49
C LYS A 283 16.63 -27.82 2.48
N VAL A 284 17.84 -27.45 2.05
CA VAL A 284 18.25 -26.08 1.74
C VAL A 284 18.67 -26.04 0.29
N PHE A 285 17.97 -25.26 -0.53
CA PHE A 285 18.26 -25.06 -1.94
C PHE A 285 18.93 -23.71 -2.16
N ILE A 286 20.07 -23.71 -2.85
CA ILE A 286 20.76 -22.50 -3.27
C ILE A 286 20.59 -22.38 -4.79
N HIS A 287 19.77 -21.43 -5.21
CA HIS A 287 19.47 -21.12 -6.59
C HIS A 287 20.46 -20.09 -7.14
N SER A 288 21.25 -20.45 -8.15
CA SER A 288 22.30 -19.56 -8.67
C SER A 288 22.56 -19.77 -10.16
N ASP A 289 23.06 -18.74 -10.81
CA ASP A 289 23.48 -18.74 -12.22
C ASP A 289 24.85 -19.39 -12.43
N SER A 290 25.58 -19.67 -11.35
CA SER A 290 26.91 -20.24 -11.45
C SER A 290 27.24 -21.16 -10.29
N LYS A 291 28.16 -22.11 -10.51
CA LYS A 291 28.60 -23.03 -9.46
C LYS A 291 29.27 -22.22 -8.33
N LEU A 292 28.81 -22.47 -7.10
CA LEU A 292 29.39 -21.86 -5.90
C LEU A 292 30.87 -22.23 -5.73
N ALA A 293 31.64 -21.28 -5.21
CA ALA A 293 33.07 -21.35 -4.97
C ALA A 293 33.45 -20.68 -3.63
N GLY A 294 34.70 -20.89 -3.22
CA GLY A 294 35.29 -20.33 -2.00
C GLY A 294 35.15 -21.24 -0.78
N ASP A 295 36.00 -21.02 0.21
CA ASP A 295 36.18 -21.90 1.38
C ASP A 295 34.87 -22.15 2.14
N TYR A 296 34.02 -21.13 2.28
CA TYR A 296 32.73 -21.27 2.95
C TYR A 296 31.74 -22.13 2.17
N SER A 297 31.79 -22.12 0.83
CA SER A 297 30.97 -23.03 0.02
C SER A 297 31.33 -24.49 0.30
N GLU A 298 32.63 -24.80 0.45
CA GLU A 298 33.12 -26.15 0.75
C GLU A 298 32.67 -26.65 2.13
N LYS A 299 32.45 -25.75 3.09
CA LYS A 299 31.93 -26.09 4.42
C LYS A 299 30.47 -26.52 4.39
N ILE A 300 29.64 -25.94 3.51
CA ILE A 300 28.19 -26.20 3.49
C ILE A 300 27.76 -27.26 2.48
N ILE A 301 28.43 -27.38 1.33
CA ILE A 301 28.04 -28.33 0.27
C ILE A 301 28.25 -29.80 0.68
N LYS A 302 28.97 -30.03 1.78
CA LYS A 302 29.15 -31.37 2.37
C LYS A 302 27.93 -31.82 3.16
N ASP A 303 27.05 -30.90 3.57
CA ASP A 303 25.82 -31.25 4.27
C ASP A 303 24.81 -31.84 3.28
N PRO A 304 24.31 -33.07 3.52
CA PRO A 304 23.38 -33.74 2.60
C PRO A 304 22.03 -33.02 2.47
N ARG A 305 21.70 -32.07 3.36
CA ARG A 305 20.50 -31.23 3.27
C ARG A 305 20.68 -30.08 2.28
N VAL A 306 21.92 -29.69 1.94
CA VAL A 306 22.20 -28.57 1.03
C VAL A 306 22.29 -29.05 -0.41
N GLU A 307 21.54 -28.40 -1.30
CA GLU A 307 21.54 -28.71 -2.72
C GLU A 307 21.68 -27.43 -3.55
N PHE A 308 22.61 -27.48 -4.51
CA PHE A 308 22.82 -26.41 -5.46
C PHE A 308 21.95 -26.63 -6.70
N LEU A 309 21.16 -25.62 -7.07
CA LEU A 309 20.30 -25.66 -8.24
C LEU A 309 20.66 -24.52 -9.20
N HIS A 310 21.13 -24.89 -10.39
CA HIS A 310 21.41 -23.92 -11.43
C HIS A 310 20.10 -23.25 -11.90
N ARG A 311 20.11 -21.92 -12.01
CA ARG A 311 18.99 -21.11 -12.50
C ARG A 311 19.54 -20.00 -13.39
N GLU A 312 18.99 -19.86 -14.59
CA GLU A 312 19.28 -18.71 -15.44
C GLU A 312 18.67 -17.44 -14.84
N ILE A 313 19.39 -16.34 -14.96
CA ILE A 313 18.93 -15.01 -14.53
C ILE A 313 17.85 -14.53 -15.50
N PRO A 314 16.62 -14.22 -15.04
CA PRO A 314 15.56 -13.77 -15.94
C PRO A 314 15.84 -12.35 -16.44
N GLU A 315 15.87 -12.17 -17.76
CA GLU A 315 15.99 -10.83 -18.36
C GLU A 315 14.63 -10.15 -18.54
N PHE A 316 13.53 -10.93 -18.60
CA PHE A 316 12.20 -10.41 -18.87
C PHE A 316 11.12 -11.09 -18.03
N ILE A 317 10.06 -10.33 -17.71
CA ILE A 317 8.81 -10.83 -17.13
C ILE A 317 7.62 -10.18 -17.85
N PHE A 318 6.68 -10.98 -18.35
CA PHE A 318 5.53 -10.50 -19.16
C PHE A 318 5.90 -9.51 -20.28
N GLY A 319 7.02 -9.75 -20.96
CA GLY A 319 7.52 -8.89 -22.04
C GLY A 319 8.19 -7.59 -21.59
N ARG A 320 8.42 -7.41 -20.28
CA ARG A 320 9.08 -6.25 -19.69
C ARG A 320 10.48 -6.62 -19.21
N LYS A 321 11.46 -5.78 -19.52
CA LYS A 321 12.86 -5.99 -19.15
C LYS A 321 13.06 -5.74 -17.65
N LEU A 322 13.78 -6.63 -16.98
CA LEU A 322 14.20 -6.49 -15.58
C LEU A 322 15.61 -5.87 -15.52
N ASP A 323 15.74 -4.66 -14.98
CA ASP A 323 17.02 -3.94 -14.99
C ASP A 323 17.89 -4.18 -13.73
N PHE A 324 17.27 -4.54 -12.60
CA PHE A 324 17.94 -4.72 -11.31
C PHE A 324 17.98 -6.19 -10.90
N ILE A 325 19.13 -6.66 -10.38
CA ILE A 325 19.32 -8.07 -10.01
C ILE A 325 18.37 -8.50 -8.88
N GLU A 326 17.99 -7.56 -8.04
CA GLU A 326 17.09 -7.78 -6.94
C GLU A 326 15.65 -8.02 -7.44
N HIS A 327 15.16 -7.26 -8.44
CA HIS A 327 13.87 -7.56 -9.07
C HIS A 327 13.88 -8.93 -9.78
N LYS A 328 15.01 -9.29 -10.40
CA LYS A 328 15.20 -10.61 -11.01
C LYS A 328 15.11 -11.71 -9.94
N THR A 329 15.73 -11.48 -8.79
CA THR A 329 15.64 -12.33 -7.61
C THR A 329 14.21 -12.44 -7.10
N ASP A 330 13.45 -11.34 -7.07
CA ASP A 330 12.06 -11.33 -6.61
C ASP A 330 11.12 -12.13 -7.51
N VAL A 331 11.33 -12.09 -8.83
CA VAL A 331 10.61 -12.95 -9.78
C VAL A 331 10.95 -14.44 -9.55
N VAL A 332 12.23 -14.76 -9.38
CA VAL A 332 12.68 -16.15 -9.17
C VAL A 332 12.14 -16.70 -7.85
N LYS A 333 12.21 -15.92 -6.78
CA LYS A 333 11.62 -16.21 -5.46
C LYS A 333 10.14 -16.57 -5.57
N LEU A 334 9.34 -15.75 -6.25
CA LEU A 334 7.91 -16.01 -6.45
C LEU A 334 7.67 -17.32 -7.20
N ASN A 335 8.43 -17.58 -8.27
CA ASN A 335 8.30 -18.81 -9.04
C ASN A 335 8.65 -20.05 -8.22
N ILE A 336 9.76 -20.01 -7.46
CA ILE A 336 10.19 -21.10 -6.57
C ILE A 336 9.09 -21.42 -5.54
N LEU A 337 8.63 -20.41 -4.81
CA LEU A 337 7.62 -20.62 -3.76
C LEU A 337 6.26 -21.04 -4.32
N LEU A 338 5.90 -20.60 -5.53
CA LEU A 338 4.68 -21.06 -6.19
C LEU A 338 4.78 -22.53 -6.62
N GLU A 339 5.97 -22.98 -7.04
CA GLU A 339 6.20 -24.35 -7.51
C GLU A 339 6.38 -25.34 -6.33
N TYR A 340 7.23 -25.01 -5.37
CA TYR A 340 7.65 -25.92 -4.30
C TYR A 340 7.07 -25.58 -2.92
N GLY A 341 6.54 -24.37 -2.74
CA GLY A 341 6.32 -23.80 -1.41
C GLY A 341 7.63 -23.56 -0.67
N GLY A 342 7.56 -23.51 0.65
CA GLY A 342 8.74 -23.42 1.51
C GLY A 342 8.94 -22.06 2.14
N ILE A 343 10.19 -21.81 2.52
CA ILE A 343 10.69 -20.60 3.18
C ILE A 343 11.79 -20.02 2.30
N TYR A 344 11.53 -18.88 1.68
CA TYR A 344 12.58 -18.08 1.07
C TYR A 344 13.23 -17.18 2.11
N LEU A 345 14.56 -17.09 2.07
CA LEU A 345 15.36 -16.17 2.87
C LEU A 345 16.31 -15.38 1.96
N ASP A 346 16.42 -14.06 2.19
CA ASP A 346 17.57 -13.31 1.69
C ASP A 346 18.85 -13.83 2.36
N TRP A 347 19.96 -13.81 1.61
CA TRP A 347 21.23 -14.39 2.02
C TRP A 347 21.91 -13.68 3.22
N ASN A 348 21.41 -12.52 3.62
CA ASN A 348 21.89 -11.71 4.76
C ASN A 348 20.98 -11.86 6.01
N ILE A 349 20.14 -12.90 6.06
CA ILE A 349 19.23 -13.17 7.17
C ILE A 349 19.74 -14.32 8.03
N VAL A 350 19.79 -14.12 9.34
CA VAL A 350 20.13 -15.14 10.33
C VAL A 350 18.86 -15.63 11.01
N SER A 351 18.71 -16.95 11.12
CA SER A 351 17.64 -17.62 11.87
C SER A 351 18.06 -17.78 13.32
N VAL A 352 17.22 -17.35 14.26
CA VAL A 352 17.54 -17.36 15.70
C VAL A 352 16.54 -18.15 16.53
N GLN A 353 15.41 -18.57 15.93
CA GLN A 353 14.39 -19.38 16.58
C GLN A 353 13.79 -20.39 15.60
N SER A 354 13.30 -21.54 16.10
CA SER A 354 12.52 -22.47 15.27
C SER A 354 11.22 -21.82 14.80
N ILE A 355 10.79 -22.16 13.57
CA ILE A 355 9.56 -21.69 12.91
C ILE A 355 8.44 -22.74 12.92
N ASP A 356 8.62 -23.87 13.60
CA ASP A 356 7.68 -25.00 13.56
C ASP A 356 6.26 -24.61 14.00
N ASP A 357 6.15 -23.67 14.94
CA ASP A 357 4.88 -23.14 15.44
C ASP A 357 4.12 -22.32 14.39
N ILE A 358 4.83 -21.57 13.53
CA ILE A 358 4.19 -20.72 12.51
C ILE A 358 3.90 -21.46 11.21
N ILE A 359 4.75 -22.40 10.77
CA ILE A 359 4.50 -23.17 9.53
C ILE A 359 3.34 -24.16 9.71
N ALA A 360 3.10 -24.64 10.93
CA ALA A 360 2.00 -25.54 11.30
C ALA A 360 0.63 -24.83 11.44
N THR A 361 0.59 -23.49 11.38
CA THR A 361 -0.68 -22.72 11.47
C THR A 361 -1.64 -22.98 10.30
N GLY A 362 -1.12 -23.53 9.20
CA GLY A 362 -1.88 -23.78 7.99
C GLY A 362 -2.17 -22.54 7.14
N TYR A 363 -1.57 -21.38 7.39
CA TYR A 363 -1.72 -20.24 6.47
C TYR A 363 -1.07 -20.52 5.11
N ASP A 364 -1.67 -20.02 4.03
CA ASP A 364 -1.15 -20.23 2.67
C ASP A 364 0.08 -19.37 2.34
N ALA A 365 0.23 -18.23 3.02
CA ALA A 365 1.40 -17.36 2.94
C ALA A 365 1.58 -16.62 4.27
N ILE A 366 2.83 -16.51 4.71
CA ILE A 366 3.25 -15.76 5.91
C ILE A 366 4.39 -14.83 5.50
N MET A 367 4.25 -13.55 5.81
CA MET A 367 5.30 -12.55 5.62
C MET A 367 5.37 -11.60 6.81
N ASN A 368 6.46 -10.84 6.88
CA ASN A 368 6.66 -9.83 7.89
C ASN A 368 5.94 -8.53 7.52
N ILE A 369 5.41 -7.83 8.53
CA ILE A 369 5.01 -6.43 8.40
C ILE A 369 5.92 -5.58 9.30
N GLY A 370 6.63 -4.62 8.70
CA GLY A 370 7.57 -3.78 9.42
C GLY A 370 6.88 -2.94 10.50
N ASN A 371 7.43 -2.93 11.72
CA ASN A 371 6.86 -2.22 12.87
C ASN A 371 6.73 -0.69 12.63
N ASN A 372 7.71 -0.08 11.96
CA ASN A 372 7.77 1.37 11.75
C ASN A 372 7.22 1.81 10.39
N THR A 373 7.52 1.04 9.34
CA THR A 373 7.16 1.42 7.96
C THR A 373 5.79 0.90 7.55
N ARG A 374 5.25 -0.12 8.25
CA ARG A 374 4.00 -0.82 7.90
C ARG A 374 4.05 -1.43 6.50
N GLU A 375 5.25 -1.67 6.02
CA GLU A 375 5.51 -2.29 4.73
C GLU A 375 5.80 -3.77 4.90
N ILE A 376 5.37 -4.55 3.92
CA ILE A 376 5.67 -5.96 3.86
C ILE A 376 7.11 -6.12 3.40
N ASN A 377 7.95 -6.64 4.30
CA ASN A 377 9.34 -6.95 3.95
C ASN A 377 9.41 -8.29 3.20
N ASN A 378 10.25 -8.33 2.17
CA ASN A 378 10.35 -9.44 1.22
C ASN A 378 11.53 -10.40 1.47
N GLY A 379 12.29 -10.17 2.54
CA GLY A 379 13.47 -10.98 2.87
C GLY A 379 13.14 -12.31 3.51
N VAL A 380 11.98 -12.44 4.17
CA VAL A 380 11.45 -13.72 4.64
C VAL A 380 10.05 -13.89 4.07
N VAL A 381 9.88 -14.91 3.23
CA VAL A 381 8.59 -15.24 2.61
C VAL A 381 8.35 -16.73 2.78
N MET A 382 7.28 -17.08 3.48
CA MET A 382 6.86 -18.46 3.64
C MET A 382 5.56 -18.66 2.91
N ALA A 383 5.44 -19.75 2.14
CA ALA A 383 4.22 -20.04 1.42
C ALA A 383 4.05 -21.53 1.17
N LYS A 384 2.79 -21.95 1.10
CA LYS A 384 2.45 -23.23 0.46
C LYS A 384 2.67 -23.11 -1.05
N PRO A 385 2.95 -24.24 -1.73
CA PRO A 385 2.90 -24.24 -3.19
C PRO A 385 1.53 -23.75 -3.66
N ASP A 386 1.48 -23.08 -4.81
CA ASP A 386 0.25 -22.57 -5.41
C ASP A 386 -0.45 -21.41 -4.65
N SER A 387 0.23 -20.78 -3.68
CA SER A 387 -0.32 -19.69 -2.84
C SER A 387 -1.00 -18.58 -3.63
N HIS A 388 -2.25 -18.29 -3.26
CA HIS A 388 -3.07 -17.25 -3.90
C HIS A 388 -2.42 -15.86 -3.83
N PHE A 389 -1.85 -15.50 -2.68
CA PHE A 389 -1.21 -14.20 -2.51
C PHE A 389 0.00 -14.04 -3.44
N LEU A 390 0.86 -15.06 -3.51
CA LEU A 390 2.03 -15.02 -4.38
C LEU A 390 1.65 -15.01 -5.87
N LYS A 391 0.55 -15.65 -6.26
CA LYS A 391 0.00 -15.52 -7.63
C LYS A 391 -0.40 -14.09 -7.94
N TYR A 392 -1.00 -13.36 -6.99
CA TYR A 392 -1.31 -11.95 -7.17
C TYR A 392 -0.04 -11.11 -7.30
N CYS A 393 0.98 -11.37 -6.47
CA CYS A 393 2.29 -10.72 -6.57
C CYS A 393 2.99 -10.99 -7.91
N LEU A 394 2.94 -12.22 -8.42
CA LEU A 394 3.53 -12.52 -9.72
C LEU A 394 2.75 -11.81 -10.84
N LYS A 395 1.41 -11.86 -10.82
CA LYS A 395 0.56 -11.19 -11.82
C LYS A 395 0.73 -9.68 -11.83
N SER A 396 1.12 -9.05 -10.72
CA SER A 396 1.34 -7.59 -10.72
C SER A 396 2.47 -7.13 -11.64
N TYR A 397 3.44 -8.00 -11.96
CA TYR A 397 4.52 -7.67 -12.90
C TYR A 397 4.04 -7.40 -14.33
N ILE A 398 2.77 -7.67 -14.68
CA ILE A 398 2.15 -7.21 -15.94
C ILE A 398 2.26 -5.68 -16.10
N HIS A 399 2.36 -4.95 -14.99
CA HIS A 399 2.49 -3.49 -14.96
C HIS A 399 3.90 -3.00 -14.58
N TYR A 400 4.89 -3.88 -14.55
CA TYR A 400 6.25 -3.59 -14.10
C TYR A 400 6.91 -2.39 -14.84
N LYS A 401 7.64 -1.55 -14.12
CA LYS A 401 8.36 -0.38 -14.66
C LYS A 401 9.82 -0.50 -14.21
N GLY A 402 10.67 -1.00 -15.10
CA GLY A 402 12.04 -1.42 -14.78
C GLY A 402 13.02 -0.34 -14.33
N ASP A 403 12.64 0.93 -14.37
CA ASP A 403 13.52 2.06 -14.09
C ASP A 403 13.63 2.47 -12.60
N ARG A 404 13.07 1.69 -11.66
CA ARG A 404 12.91 2.12 -10.26
C ARG A 404 13.30 1.09 -9.22
N TRP A 405 14.20 1.46 -8.33
CA TRP A 405 14.59 0.72 -7.12
C TRP A 405 14.47 1.63 -5.89
N PRO A 406 14.08 1.18 -4.67
CA PRO A 406 13.48 -0.11 -4.26
C PRO A 406 11.95 -0.06 -3.99
N ILE A 407 11.27 1.02 -4.40
CA ILE A 407 9.95 1.39 -3.84
C ILE A 407 8.77 0.60 -4.45
N SER A 408 8.89 0.01 -5.63
CA SER A 408 7.74 -0.58 -6.34
C SER A 408 7.16 -1.82 -5.67
N GLU A 409 7.98 -2.75 -5.18
CA GLU A 409 7.48 -4.07 -4.75
C GLU A 409 6.76 -4.07 -3.41
N MET A 410 7.32 -3.39 -2.41
CA MET A 410 6.73 -3.33 -1.07
C MET A 410 5.37 -2.63 -1.11
N GLU A 411 5.25 -1.56 -1.91
CA GLU A 411 4.00 -0.83 -2.13
C GLU A 411 2.95 -1.68 -2.84
N ILE A 412 3.35 -2.44 -3.88
CA ILE A 412 2.46 -3.38 -4.57
C ILE A 412 1.93 -4.44 -3.60
N ARG A 413 2.81 -5.06 -2.79
CA ARG A 413 2.40 -6.09 -1.83
C ARG A 413 1.45 -5.51 -0.77
N ASN A 414 1.73 -4.31 -0.26
CA ASN A 414 0.85 -3.62 0.69
C ASN A 414 -0.54 -3.43 0.10
N LYS A 415 -0.61 -2.95 -1.14
CA LYS A 415 -1.86 -2.79 -1.87
C LYS A 415 -2.58 -4.12 -2.09
N LEU A 416 -1.89 -5.14 -2.59
CA LEU A 416 -2.47 -6.47 -2.81
C LEU A 416 -3.03 -7.05 -1.51
N SER A 417 -2.37 -6.83 -0.39
CA SER A 417 -2.89 -7.29 0.91
C SER A 417 -4.13 -6.56 1.38
N ALA A 418 -4.28 -5.28 1.01
CA ALA A 418 -5.47 -4.49 1.26
C ALA A 418 -6.55 -4.73 0.21
N LEU A 419 -6.29 -5.56 -0.82
CA LEU A 419 -7.29 -6.03 -1.78
C LEU A 419 -7.69 -7.49 -1.52
N TYR A 420 -6.78 -8.28 -0.96
CA TYR A 420 -6.93 -9.72 -0.71
C TYR A 420 -6.44 -10.09 0.70
N PRO A 421 -7.02 -9.53 1.77
CA PRO A 421 -6.50 -9.71 3.14
C PRO A 421 -6.61 -11.15 3.65
N GLY A 422 -7.49 -11.96 3.08
CA GLY A 422 -7.68 -13.37 3.46
C GLY A 422 -6.61 -14.33 2.93
N THR A 423 -5.72 -13.89 2.03
CA THR A 423 -4.75 -14.77 1.38
C THR A 423 -3.34 -14.68 1.97
N ILE A 424 -3.10 -13.81 2.95
CA ILE A 424 -1.80 -13.63 3.58
C ILE A 424 -1.95 -13.39 5.09
N HIS A 425 -1.18 -14.13 5.87
CA HIS A 425 -0.98 -13.87 7.28
C HIS A 425 0.24 -12.97 7.50
N TYR A 426 0.12 -12.03 8.44
CA TYR A 426 1.26 -11.21 8.88
C TYR A 426 1.72 -11.64 10.25
N GLN A 427 2.99 -12.04 10.28
CA GLN A 427 3.69 -12.32 11.52
C GLN A 427 4.56 -11.10 11.84
N GLN A 428 4.14 -10.32 12.84
CA GLN A 428 4.73 -9.02 13.17
C GLN A 428 6.21 -9.10 13.61
N ASN A 429 6.57 -10.22 14.23
CA ASN A 429 7.92 -10.50 14.70
C ASN A 429 8.59 -11.61 13.88
N LEU A 430 8.19 -11.77 12.60
CA LEU A 430 8.83 -12.76 11.74
C LEU A 430 10.30 -12.40 11.57
N GLN A 431 10.58 -11.16 11.16
CA GLN A 431 11.94 -10.66 11.05
C GLN A 431 12.06 -9.25 11.60
N ILE A 432 13.24 -8.93 12.12
CA ILE A 432 13.66 -7.57 12.42
C ILE A 432 14.80 -7.16 11.48
N ILE A 433 14.85 -5.89 11.11
CA ILE A 433 15.95 -5.33 10.32
C ILE A 433 16.87 -4.58 11.27
N CYS A 434 18.14 -4.95 11.27
CA CYS A 434 19.18 -4.35 12.08
C CYS A 434 20.04 -3.40 11.23
N ARG A 435 20.01 -2.10 11.57
CA ARG A 435 20.86 -1.05 10.98
C ARG A 435 21.85 -0.55 12.03
N ASN A 436 23.12 -0.39 11.66
CA ASN A 436 24.18 -0.10 12.61
C ASN A 436 24.05 1.34 13.18
N ASN A 437 24.56 1.58 14.40
CA ASN A 437 24.36 2.75 15.30
C ASN A 437 23.01 2.92 16.00
N SER A 438 22.05 2.02 15.82
CA SER A 438 20.72 2.23 16.35
C SER A 438 20.39 1.27 17.50
N LYS A 439 19.78 1.84 18.55
CA LYS A 439 19.01 1.10 19.55
C LYS A 439 17.80 0.34 18.93
N GLU A 440 17.68 0.26 17.60
CA GLU A 440 16.49 -0.24 16.89
C GLU A 440 16.45 -1.76 16.83
N CYS A 441 17.59 -2.47 16.87
CA CYS A 441 17.55 -3.93 17.10
C CYS A 441 16.92 -4.25 18.46
N LYS A 442 16.95 -3.32 19.44
CA LYS A 442 16.53 -3.56 20.84
C LYS A 442 15.07 -3.20 21.14
N SER A 443 14.25 -2.90 20.15
CA SER A 443 12.82 -2.65 20.41
C SER A 443 11.93 -3.23 19.32
N LEU A 444 11.31 -4.37 19.60
CA LEU A 444 10.04 -4.68 18.95
C LEU A 444 9.01 -3.65 19.39
N GLN A 445 8.16 -3.20 18.47
CA GLN A 445 7.06 -2.33 18.81
C GLN A 445 5.77 -3.08 18.47
N LYS A 446 4.86 -3.28 19.42
CA LYS A 446 3.54 -3.84 19.13
C LYS A 446 2.71 -2.80 18.39
N PHE A 447 1.99 -3.27 17.38
CA PHE A 447 0.98 -2.46 16.71
C PHE A 447 -0.39 -2.94 17.17
N GLN A 448 -1.04 -2.18 18.05
CA GLN A 448 -2.42 -2.45 18.48
C GLN A 448 -3.26 -1.19 18.28
N ASN A 449 -4.37 -1.32 17.56
CA ASN A 449 -5.37 -0.26 17.36
C ASN A 449 -4.79 1.08 16.82
N GLY A 450 -3.78 1.01 15.96
CA GLY A 450 -3.15 2.20 15.39
C GLY A 450 -2.13 2.90 16.30
N ASN A 451 -1.90 2.35 17.50
CA ASN A 451 -0.87 2.82 18.43
C ASN A 451 0.32 1.87 18.41
N VAL A 452 1.50 2.48 18.43
CA VAL A 452 2.79 1.82 18.52
C VAL A 452 3.20 1.84 19.99
N THR A 453 3.33 0.68 20.62
CA THR A 453 3.89 0.56 21.98
C THR A 453 5.19 -0.20 21.89
N SER A 454 6.28 0.37 22.40
CA SER A 454 7.53 -0.38 22.54
C SER A 454 7.30 -1.58 23.45
N TYR A 455 7.82 -2.75 23.07
CA TYR A 455 8.12 -3.77 24.06
C TYR A 455 9.06 -3.17 25.12
N GLY A 456 9.07 -3.77 26.32
CA GLY A 456 10.15 -3.57 27.29
C GLY A 456 11.48 -4.12 26.75
N ASP A 457 12.30 -4.70 27.64
CA ASP A 457 13.57 -5.34 27.23
C ASP A 457 13.32 -6.41 26.15
N PHE A 458 13.77 -6.14 24.92
CA PHE A 458 13.69 -7.07 23.78
C PHE A 458 14.72 -8.20 23.94
N ASP A 459 14.27 -9.44 23.85
CA ASP A 459 15.10 -10.64 23.83
C ASP A 459 15.09 -11.24 22.42
N TRP A 460 16.17 -11.02 21.68
CA TRP A 460 16.30 -11.44 20.29
C TRP A 460 16.24 -12.97 20.09
N GLN A 461 16.50 -13.76 21.14
CA GLN A 461 16.45 -15.21 21.07
C GLN A 461 15.02 -15.77 21.23
N ARG A 462 14.07 -14.94 21.66
CA ARG A 462 12.70 -15.35 21.99
C ARG A 462 11.64 -14.57 21.24
N ASP A 463 11.95 -13.33 20.92
CA ASP A 463 10.96 -12.39 20.44
C ASP A 463 10.95 -12.28 18.91
N THR A 464 11.90 -12.85 18.17
CA THR A 464 11.94 -12.84 16.69
C THR A 464 12.46 -14.17 16.15
N TYR A 465 12.01 -14.56 14.95
CA TYR A 465 12.51 -15.77 14.27
C TYR A 465 13.76 -15.49 13.45
N PHE A 466 13.81 -14.30 12.83
CA PHE A 466 14.85 -13.91 11.88
C PHE A 466 15.41 -12.52 12.18
N ILE A 467 16.69 -12.32 11.88
CA ILE A 467 17.36 -11.02 11.94
C ILE A 467 17.99 -10.74 10.58
N ASN A 468 17.59 -9.65 9.94
CA ASN A 468 18.10 -9.18 8.65
C ASN A 468 19.17 -8.11 8.89
N PHE A 469 20.39 -8.37 8.43
CA PHE A 469 21.53 -7.49 8.62
C PHE A 469 21.83 -6.68 7.38
N ASN A 470 22.00 -5.36 7.52
CA ASN A 470 22.40 -4.52 6.40
C ASN A 470 23.86 -4.80 6.00
N VAL A 471 24.06 -5.34 4.79
CA VAL A 471 25.36 -5.77 4.26
C VAL A 471 26.43 -4.68 4.38
N SER A 472 26.10 -3.44 3.99
CA SER A 472 27.07 -2.33 3.98
C SER A 472 27.49 -1.89 5.39
N GLU A 473 26.82 -2.36 6.43
CA GLU A 473 26.97 -1.90 7.81
C GLU A 473 27.40 -3.01 8.78
N THR A 474 27.64 -4.24 8.30
CA THR A 474 27.87 -5.43 9.12
C THR A 474 29.31 -5.94 8.95
N VAL A 475 30.27 -5.22 9.55
CA VAL A 475 31.71 -5.50 9.38
C VAL A 475 32.09 -6.82 10.04
N GLU A 476 31.43 -7.16 11.15
CA GLU A 476 31.62 -8.39 11.93
C GLU A 476 31.44 -9.64 11.07
N TYR A 477 30.58 -9.60 10.04
CA TYR A 477 30.29 -10.73 9.16
C TYR A 477 31.14 -10.73 7.89
N THR A 478 32.29 -10.06 7.91
CA THR A 478 33.28 -10.14 6.81
C THR A 478 34.01 -11.48 6.81
N ASN A 479 34.38 -12.01 7.98
CA ASN A 479 35.05 -13.30 8.16
C ASN A 479 35.00 -13.77 9.63
N GLU A 480 35.41 -15.01 9.88
CA GLU A 480 35.41 -15.63 11.22
C GLU A 480 36.26 -14.87 12.25
N THR A 481 37.44 -14.37 11.87
CA THR A 481 38.33 -13.64 12.79
C THR A 481 37.67 -12.35 13.26
N THR A 482 37.11 -11.57 12.33
CA THR A 482 36.42 -10.31 12.64
C THR A 482 35.19 -10.56 13.53
N LEU A 483 34.45 -11.65 13.28
CA LEU A 483 33.33 -12.04 14.13
C LEU A 483 33.78 -12.33 15.58
N GLN A 484 34.86 -13.09 15.75
CA GLN A 484 35.37 -13.49 17.08
C GLN A 484 35.94 -12.32 17.89
N GLU A 485 36.54 -11.33 17.20
CA GLU A 485 37.04 -10.11 17.82
C GLU A 485 35.92 -9.12 18.17
N GLY A 486 34.78 -9.21 17.47
CA GLY A 486 33.61 -8.37 17.67
C GLY A 486 33.00 -8.47 19.07
N ARG A 487 32.46 -7.35 19.56
CA ARG A 487 31.89 -7.21 20.91
C ARG A 487 30.52 -6.52 20.92
N ASP A 488 29.98 -6.21 19.76
CA ASP A 488 28.70 -5.56 19.62
C ASP A 488 27.57 -6.59 19.48
N PHE A 489 26.34 -6.10 19.29
CA PHE A 489 25.17 -6.96 19.14
C PHE A 489 25.26 -7.87 17.90
N VAL A 490 25.80 -7.36 16.79
CA VAL A 490 25.97 -8.14 15.56
C VAL A 490 26.91 -9.32 15.81
N ALA A 491 28.04 -9.07 16.46
CA ALA A 491 28.99 -10.08 16.84
C ALA A 491 28.39 -11.10 17.82
N GLU A 492 27.63 -10.65 18.83
CA GLU A 492 26.94 -11.51 19.79
C GLU A 492 26.03 -12.54 19.08
N VAL A 493 25.19 -12.08 18.14
CA VAL A 493 24.31 -12.96 17.37
C VAL A 493 25.11 -13.95 16.54
N GLY A 494 26.17 -13.49 15.84
CA GLY A 494 26.95 -14.38 15.00
C GLY A 494 27.76 -15.41 15.80
N GLN A 495 28.35 -15.00 16.92
CA GLN A 495 29.07 -15.87 17.85
C GLN A 495 28.13 -16.94 18.41
N TYR A 496 26.91 -16.56 18.83
CA TYR A 496 25.90 -17.51 19.27
C TYR A 496 25.61 -18.59 18.22
N ILE A 497 25.44 -18.22 16.95
CA ILE A 497 25.19 -19.19 15.87
C ILE A 497 26.41 -20.07 15.61
N MET A 498 27.63 -19.53 15.74
CA MET A 498 28.86 -20.32 15.61
C MET A 498 29.05 -21.31 16.76
N ASP A 499 28.62 -20.95 17.97
CA ASP A 499 28.71 -21.78 19.17
C ASP A 499 27.72 -22.96 19.16
N ILE A 500 26.66 -22.90 18.36
CA ILE A 500 25.76 -24.05 18.17
C ILE A 500 26.54 -25.16 17.43
N PRO A 501 26.62 -26.37 18.01
CA PRO A 501 27.33 -27.48 17.38
C PRO A 501 26.77 -27.77 15.98
N TYR A 502 27.67 -27.85 15.01
CA TYR A 502 27.36 -28.21 13.63
C TYR A 502 28.13 -29.48 13.26
N GLU A 503 27.43 -30.61 13.15
CA GLU A 503 28.00 -31.96 13.05
C GLU A 503 28.98 -32.13 11.87
N ASN A 504 28.84 -31.34 10.81
CA ASN A 504 29.71 -31.41 9.63
C ASN A 504 31.04 -30.64 9.79
N GLU A 505 31.20 -29.80 10.81
CA GLU A 505 32.48 -29.16 11.13
C GLU A 505 33.43 -30.10 11.88
N THR A 506 32.90 -31.13 12.55
CA THR A 506 33.69 -32.05 13.38
C THR A 506 34.50 -33.07 12.56
N ILE A 507 34.32 -33.09 11.24
CA ILE A 507 35.08 -33.95 10.31
C ILE A 507 36.42 -33.29 9.89
N LEU A 508 36.72 -32.07 10.38
CA LEU A 508 37.91 -31.30 10.04
C LEU A 508 39.00 -31.26 11.13
N VAL A 509 38.95 -32.14 12.14
CA VAL A 509 40.03 -32.32 13.12
C VAL A 509 40.80 -33.62 12.88
#